data_AF-A0A8S4NR54-F1
#
_entry.id   AF-A0A8S4NR54-F1
#
_cell.length_a   1.000
_cell.length_b   1.000
_cell.length_c   1.000
_cell.angle_alpha   90.00
_cell.angle_beta   90.00
_cell.angle_gamma   90.00
#
_symmetry.space_group_name_H-M   'P 1'
#
loop_
_entity.id
_entity.type
_entity.pdbx_description
1 polymer ?
#
loop_
_entity_poly.entity_id
_entity_poly.type
_entity_poly.pdbx_seq_one_letter_code
_entity_poly.pdbx_strand_id
1 'polypeptide(L)'
;PDEYVPGFKEKSLNIIKPCMELHSRLLEITALGLRWPRDTFQKYHNIGKPNHNSVRTLHYYPVPENFTLFPGQTRCGKHTDFGSFSLLFQDDVGGLEVKTVDGEFVAATPLPGAILVIE
;
A
#
# COMPACT_ATOMS: atom_id res chain seq x y z
N PRO A 1 -5.71 17.24 14.83
CA PRO A 1 -6.09 17.26 13.40
C PRO A 1 -7.50 17.80 13.17
N ASP A 2 -8.51 17.26 13.86
CA ASP A 2 -9.91 17.65 13.65
C ASP A 2 -10.19 19.12 14.01
N GLU A 3 -9.42 19.72 14.92
CA GLU A 3 -9.47 21.15 15.22
C GLU A 3 -9.15 22.04 14.00
N TYR A 4 -8.19 21.62 13.17
CA TYR A 4 -7.74 22.37 11.98
C TYR A 4 -8.47 21.94 10.71
N VAL A 5 -8.86 20.65 10.64
CA VAL A 5 -9.56 20.05 9.51
C VAL A 5 -10.68 19.18 10.06
N PRO A 6 -11.89 19.76 10.28
CA PRO A 6 -13.02 19.03 10.84
C PRO A 6 -13.33 17.72 10.09
N GLY A 7 -13.45 16.62 10.84
CA GLY A 7 -13.75 15.29 10.31
C GLY A 7 -12.56 14.56 9.67
N PHE A 8 -11.34 15.09 9.77
CA PHE A 8 -10.14 14.46 9.21
C PHE A 8 -9.92 13.05 9.74
N LYS A 9 -10.01 12.84 11.06
CA LYS A 9 -9.82 11.53 11.69
C LYS A 9 -10.83 10.51 11.18
N GLU A 10 -12.12 10.85 11.21
CA GLU A 10 -13.18 9.96 10.75
C GLU A 10 -12.96 9.55 9.29
N LYS A 11 -12.76 10.53 8.40
CA LYS A 11 -12.54 10.28 6.97
C LYS A 11 -11.29 9.45 6.71
N SER A 12 -10.21 9.70 7.45
CA SER A 12 -8.96 8.96 7.31
C SER A 12 -9.07 7.51 7.78
N LEU A 13 -9.89 7.25 8.80
CA LEU A 13 -10.06 5.91 9.36
C LEU A 13 -11.14 5.09 8.63
N ASN A 14 -12.06 5.73 7.89
CA ASN A 14 -13.12 5.04 7.15
C ASN A 14 -12.60 4.07 6.08
N ILE A 15 -11.37 4.24 5.61
CA ILE A 15 -10.73 3.31 4.66
C ILE A 15 -10.29 1.99 5.31
N ILE A 16 -10.12 1.94 6.63
CA ILE A 16 -9.57 0.77 7.33
C ILE A 16 -10.48 -0.44 7.13
N LYS A 17 -11.79 -0.29 7.35
CA LYS A 17 -12.74 -1.40 7.26
C LYS A 17 -12.74 -2.07 5.87
N PRO A 18 -12.95 -1.35 4.74
CA PRO A 18 -12.91 -1.99 3.42
C PRO A 18 -11.52 -2.56 3.07
N CYS A 19 -10.43 -1.92 3.50
CA CYS A 19 -9.08 -2.49 3.34
C CYS A 19 -8.91 -3.80 4.11
N MET A 20 -9.45 -3.90 5.32
CA MET A 20 -9.43 -5.13 6.12
C MET A 20 -10.24 -6.26 5.46
N GLU A 21 -11.38 -5.94 4.88
CA GLU A 21 -12.21 -6.90 4.14
C GLU A 21 -11.48 -7.39 2.87
N LEU A 22 -10.83 -6.48 2.13
CA LEU A 22 -10.01 -6.84 0.97
C LEU A 22 -8.80 -7.69 1.38
N HIS A 23 -8.07 -7.29 2.42
CA HIS A 23 -6.95 -8.05 2.96
C HIS A 23 -7.37 -9.48 3.35
N SER A 24 -8.49 -9.63 4.05
CA SER A 24 -9.04 -10.94 4.39
C SER A 24 -9.29 -11.82 3.15
N ARG A 25 -9.85 -11.24 2.08
CA ARG A 25 -10.08 -11.95 0.81
C ARG A 25 -8.79 -12.32 0.09
N LEU A 26 -7.77 -11.46 0.12
CA LEU A 26 -6.45 -11.76 -0.44
C LEU A 26 -5.82 -12.96 0.28
N LEU A 27 -5.87 -12.98 1.61
CA LEU A 27 -5.38 -14.12 2.41
C LEU A 27 -6.09 -15.44 2.03
N GLU A 28 -7.41 -15.41 1.85
CA GLU A 28 -8.16 -16.60 1.39
C GLU A 28 -7.70 -17.06 -0.01
N ILE A 29 -7.58 -16.12 -0.96
CA ILE A 29 -7.19 -16.44 -2.34
C ILE A 29 -5.76 -17.00 -2.38
N THR A 30 -4.85 -16.46 -1.59
CA THR A 30 -3.48 -16.98 -1.46
C THR A 30 -3.47 -18.41 -0.91
N ALA A 31 -4.26 -18.69 0.14
CA ALA A 31 -4.38 -20.05 0.67
C ALA A 31 -4.90 -21.03 -0.39
N LEU A 32 -5.94 -20.63 -1.14
CA LEU A 32 -6.50 -21.44 -2.21
C LEU A 32 -5.52 -21.66 -3.37
N GLY A 33 -4.75 -20.63 -3.77
CA GLY A 33 -3.71 -20.74 -4.79
C GLY A 33 -2.61 -21.73 -4.41
N LEU A 34 -2.27 -21.81 -3.12
CA LEU A 34 -1.34 -22.79 -2.55
C LEU A 34 -1.97 -24.18 -2.28
N ARG A 35 -3.27 -24.36 -2.61
CA ARG A 35 -4.05 -25.58 -2.33
C ARG A 35 -4.14 -25.93 -0.85
N TRP A 36 -4.15 -24.92 0.01
CA TRP A 36 -4.34 -25.05 1.45
C TRP A 36 -5.79 -24.79 1.83
N PRO A 37 -6.22 -25.17 3.04
CA PRO A 37 -7.52 -24.78 3.56
C PRO A 37 -7.70 -23.26 3.50
N ARG A 38 -8.86 -22.80 3.01
CA ARG A 38 -9.19 -21.39 2.75
C ARG A 38 -8.87 -20.44 3.91
N ASP A 39 -9.10 -20.91 5.14
CA ASP A 39 -8.99 -20.12 6.36
C ASP A 39 -7.57 -20.12 6.96
N THR A 40 -6.60 -20.78 6.30
CA THR A 40 -5.25 -21.02 6.84
C THR A 40 -4.59 -19.72 7.27
N PHE A 41 -4.48 -18.73 6.38
CA PHE A 41 -3.82 -17.47 6.71
C PHE A 41 -4.65 -16.55 7.60
N GLN A 42 -5.99 -16.54 7.46
CA GLN A 42 -6.87 -15.70 8.28
C GLN A 42 -6.71 -15.99 9.78
N LYS A 43 -6.45 -17.26 10.15
CA LYS A 43 -6.19 -17.69 11.53
C LYS A 43 -4.97 -16.99 12.15
N TYR A 44 -3.94 -16.69 11.36
CA TYR A 44 -2.71 -16.05 11.83
C TYR A 44 -2.76 -14.52 11.78
N HIS A 45 -3.78 -13.94 11.12
CA HIS A 45 -3.89 -12.49 10.92
C HIS A 45 -4.91 -11.80 11.85
N ASN A 46 -5.51 -12.55 12.78
CA ASN A 46 -6.50 -12.00 13.73
C ASN A 46 -7.61 -11.20 13.02
N ILE A 47 -8.12 -11.71 11.88
CA ILE A 47 -9.19 -11.05 11.14
C ILE A 47 -10.41 -10.87 12.05
N GLY A 48 -10.97 -9.65 12.11
CA GLY A 48 -12.08 -9.29 13.00
C GLY A 48 -11.71 -9.03 14.45
N LYS A 49 -10.41 -9.06 14.80
CA LYS A 49 -9.86 -8.74 16.13
C LYS A 49 -8.79 -7.64 16.00
N PRO A 50 -8.35 -7.03 17.12
CA PRO A 50 -7.18 -6.15 17.09
C PRO A 50 -5.98 -6.85 16.46
N ASN A 51 -5.32 -6.15 15.53
CA ASN A 51 -4.15 -6.63 14.80
C ASN A 51 -3.18 -5.46 14.57
N HIS A 52 -2.03 -5.75 13.97
CA HIS A 52 -0.96 -4.77 13.76
C HIS A 52 -1.00 -4.10 12.37
N ASN A 53 -2.15 -4.10 11.71
CA ASN A 53 -2.29 -3.38 10.44
C ASN A 53 -2.17 -1.88 10.69
N SER A 54 -1.49 -1.18 9.79
CA SER A 54 -1.26 0.25 9.87
C SER A 54 -1.72 0.93 8.58
N VAL A 55 -2.18 2.17 8.72
CA VAL A 55 -2.47 3.04 7.57
C VAL A 55 -1.44 4.15 7.56
N ARG A 56 -0.80 4.34 6.40
CA ARG A 56 0.19 5.39 6.19
C ARG A 56 -0.29 6.32 5.08
N THR A 57 -0.55 7.57 5.42
CA THR A 57 -0.78 8.62 4.43
C THR A 57 0.57 9.20 4.01
N LEU A 58 0.81 9.27 2.71
CA LEU A 58 2.03 9.81 2.12
C LEU A 58 1.71 11.07 1.31
N HIS A 59 2.59 12.07 1.38
CA HIS A 59 2.48 13.27 0.55
C HIS A 59 3.87 13.65 0.04
N TYR A 60 4.02 13.60 -1.28
CA TYR A 60 5.25 14.00 -1.97
C TYR A 60 5.03 15.35 -2.65
N TYR A 61 5.45 16.43 -2.00
CA TYR A 61 5.30 17.80 -2.53
C TYR A 61 5.92 17.96 -3.92
N PRO A 62 5.36 18.77 -4.83
CA PRO A 62 5.99 19.10 -6.11
C PRO A 62 7.45 19.57 -5.94
N VAL A 63 8.31 19.23 -6.90
CA VAL A 63 9.68 19.78 -6.96
C VAL A 63 9.63 21.15 -7.65
N PRO A 64 10.21 22.22 -7.08
CA PRO A 64 10.36 23.49 -7.79
C PRO A 64 11.22 23.36 -9.05
N GLU A 65 10.94 24.15 -10.09
CA GLU A 65 11.66 24.08 -11.37
C GLU A 65 13.17 24.34 -11.24
N ASN A 66 13.58 25.14 -10.27
CA ASN A 66 14.98 25.49 -10.02
C ASN A 66 15.70 24.52 -9.06
N PHE A 67 15.10 23.38 -8.74
CA PHE A 67 15.68 22.41 -7.83
C PHE A 67 16.69 21.50 -8.55
N THR A 68 17.93 21.45 -8.04
CA THR A 68 18.95 20.54 -8.53
C THR A 68 18.81 19.18 -7.85
N LEU A 69 18.50 18.13 -8.63
CA LEU A 69 18.50 16.74 -8.13
C LEU A 69 19.93 16.24 -7.96
N PHE A 70 20.25 15.70 -6.77
CA PHE A 70 21.50 14.96 -6.58
C PHE A 70 21.44 13.60 -7.28
N PRO A 71 22.57 13.07 -7.77
CA PRO A 71 22.62 11.71 -8.30
C PRO A 71 22.07 10.69 -7.28
N GLY A 72 21.11 9.87 -7.70
CA GLY A 72 20.47 8.87 -6.85
C GLY A 72 19.42 9.41 -5.87
N GLN A 73 19.04 10.69 -5.95
CA GLN A 73 17.98 11.26 -5.12
C GLN A 73 16.61 10.67 -5.48
N THR A 74 15.93 10.07 -4.50
CA THR A 74 14.58 9.49 -4.66
C THR A 74 13.58 10.10 -3.69
N ARG A 75 12.27 9.99 -4.00
CA ARG A 75 11.18 10.36 -3.06
C ARG A 75 11.00 9.36 -1.93
N CYS A 76 11.14 8.08 -2.26
CA CYS A 76 11.17 6.97 -1.33
C CYS A 76 12.27 6.01 -1.78
N GLY A 77 13.17 5.64 -0.88
CA GLY A 77 14.26 4.73 -1.22
C GLY A 77 13.74 3.32 -1.50
N LYS A 78 14.49 2.54 -2.28
CA LYS A 78 14.18 1.12 -2.51
C LYS A 78 14.09 0.35 -1.19
N HIS A 79 13.07 -0.48 -1.05
CA HIS A 79 12.86 -1.34 0.10
C HIS A 79 11.90 -2.48 -0.28
N THR A 80 11.77 -3.44 0.62
CA THR A 80 10.64 -4.38 0.66
C THR A 80 9.73 -3.96 1.80
N ASP A 81 8.43 -4.19 1.63
CA ASP A 81 7.47 -3.92 2.69
C ASP A 81 7.58 -4.94 3.82
N PHE A 82 7.06 -4.54 4.99
CA PHE A 82 6.87 -5.46 6.11
C PHE A 82 5.42 -5.93 6.14
N GLY A 83 5.21 -7.16 6.61
CA GLY A 83 3.89 -7.75 6.72
C GLY A 83 3.59 -8.66 5.53
N SER A 84 2.29 -8.93 5.31
CA SER A 84 1.84 -9.93 4.34
C SER A 84 1.42 -9.33 3.00
N PHE A 85 0.74 -8.18 3.05
CA PHE A 85 0.34 -7.43 1.86
C PHE A 85 0.32 -5.94 2.18
N SER A 86 0.73 -5.13 1.21
CA SER A 86 0.47 -3.69 1.20
C SER A 86 -0.60 -3.36 0.16
N LEU A 87 -1.60 -2.59 0.59
CA LEU A 87 -2.64 -2.04 -0.29
C LEU A 87 -2.29 -0.59 -0.59
N LEU A 88 -1.72 -0.34 -1.77
CA LEU A 88 -1.27 0.98 -2.17
C LEU A 88 -2.30 1.65 -3.09
N PHE A 89 -2.74 2.82 -2.67
CA PHE A 89 -3.61 3.72 -3.43
C PHE A 89 -2.75 4.85 -3.98
N GLN A 90 -2.66 4.95 -5.30
CA GLN A 90 -1.85 5.94 -6.00
C GLN A 90 -2.74 6.99 -6.65
N ASP A 91 -2.23 8.22 -6.73
CA ASP A 91 -2.78 9.23 -7.63
C ASP A 91 -2.31 8.97 -9.08
N ASP A 92 -2.59 9.90 -9.99
CA ASP A 92 -2.25 9.81 -11.40
C ASP A 92 -0.85 10.37 -11.76
N VAL A 93 -0.06 10.80 -10.77
CA VAL A 93 1.25 11.44 -11.01
C VAL A 93 2.33 10.41 -11.35
N GLY A 94 2.24 9.21 -10.77
CA GLY A 94 3.23 8.13 -10.95
C GLY A 94 4.49 8.29 -10.10
N GLY A 95 5.60 7.72 -10.56
CA GLY A 95 6.90 7.75 -9.87
C GLY A 95 7.22 6.53 -8.99
N LEU A 96 6.28 5.59 -8.83
CA LEU A 96 6.57 4.29 -8.25
C LEU A 96 7.25 3.39 -9.29
N GLU A 97 8.29 2.69 -8.87
CA GLU A 97 8.96 1.67 -9.66
C GLU A 97 9.04 0.36 -8.88
N VAL A 98 8.94 -0.77 -9.59
CA VAL A 98 9.07 -2.12 -9.04
C VAL A 98 10.29 -2.77 -9.66
N LYS A 99 11.08 -3.46 -8.83
CA LYS A 99 12.24 -4.21 -9.30
C LYS A 99 11.79 -5.56 -9.83
N THR A 100 12.08 -5.84 -11.09
CA THR A 100 11.83 -7.12 -11.75
C THR A 100 12.82 -8.19 -11.29
N VAL A 101 12.54 -9.45 -11.62
CA VAL A 101 13.43 -10.59 -11.34
C VAL A 101 14.80 -10.45 -12.02
N ASP A 102 14.84 -9.75 -13.16
CA ASP A 102 16.07 -9.48 -13.91
C ASP A 102 16.90 -8.33 -13.28
N GLY A 103 16.35 -7.67 -12.27
CA GLY A 103 17.03 -6.64 -11.50
C GLY A 103 16.73 -5.21 -11.95
N GLU A 104 16.01 -5.05 -13.05
CA GLU A 104 15.62 -3.75 -13.61
C GLU A 104 14.41 -3.17 -12.89
N PHE A 105 14.40 -1.85 -12.72
CA PHE A 105 13.23 -1.13 -12.21
C PHE A 105 12.31 -0.75 -13.36
N VAL A 106 11.03 -1.10 -13.21
CA VAL A 106 9.97 -0.76 -14.18
C VAL A 106 8.91 0.10 -13.50
N ALA A 107 8.38 1.06 -14.24
CA ALA A 107 7.33 1.95 -13.73
C ALA A 107 6.04 1.18 -13.42
N ALA A 108 5.57 1.27 -12.18
CA ALA A 108 4.23 0.85 -11.79
C ALA A 108 3.24 1.97 -12.12
N THR A 109 2.89 2.05 -13.41
CA THR A 109 2.03 3.12 -13.94
C THR A 109 0.66 3.08 -13.26
N PRO A 110 0.18 4.20 -12.67
CA PRO A 110 -1.12 4.23 -12.01
C PRO A 110 -2.25 3.85 -12.97
N LEU A 111 -3.13 2.97 -12.51
CA LEU A 111 -4.33 2.57 -13.24
C LEU A 111 -5.57 3.17 -12.54
N PRO A 112 -6.37 4.02 -13.20
CA PRO A 112 -7.55 4.62 -12.56
C PRO A 112 -8.50 3.57 -11.96
N GLY A 113 -8.83 3.74 -10.69
CA GLY A 113 -9.72 2.84 -9.94
C GLY A 113 -9.08 1.53 -9.46
N ALA A 114 -7.79 1.30 -9.74
CA ALA A 114 -7.08 0.13 -9.24
C ALA A 114 -6.46 0.36 -7.86
N ILE A 115 -6.24 -0.74 -7.15
CA ILE A 115 -5.43 -0.79 -5.92
C ILE A 115 -4.22 -1.66 -6.25
N LEU A 116 -3.02 -1.12 -6.09
CA LEU A 116 -1.81 -1.91 -6.26
C LEU A 116 -1.62 -2.77 -5.01
N VAL A 117 -1.51 -4.08 -5.19
CA VAL A 117 -1.22 -5.04 -4.12
C VAL A 117 0.24 -5.43 -4.23
N ILE A 118 1.01 -5.21 -3.17
CA ILE A 118 2.44 -5.52 -3.10
C ILE A 118 2.66 -6.63 -2.06
N GLU A 119 3.50 -7.60 -2.43
CA GLU A 119 4.07 -8.67 -1.59
C GLU A 119 5.60 -8.71 -1.79
#